data_AF-A0A6L3F0K5-F1
#
_entry.id   AF-A0A6L3F0K5-F1
#
_cell.length_a   1.000
_cell.length_b   1.000
_cell.length_c   1.000
_cell.angle_alpha   90.00
_cell.angle_beta   90.00
_cell.angle_gamma   90.00
#
_symmetry.space_group_name_H-M   'P 1'
#
loop_
_entity.id
_entity.type
_entity.pdbx_description
1 polymer ?
#
loop_
_entity_poly.entity_id
_entity_poly.type
_entity_poly.pdbx_seq_one_letter_code
_entity_poly.pdbx_strand_id
1 'polypeptide(L)'
;MRERPLSQNIIKPDDPILQYVTNRWSRRVVQPMLITLLITSLYAAIVTLFSLIFSEPAWLYMPIFCFFVVLEGILTTLWLEHPNQRVTDNLAYRGAELIVIILVTRLFTWSIGNSFPDWTLYQDYLSNPLLLMSDNLFFFGLLTLILAWVRSISITITFSQLSVNWVEANFYLKPQRERNEDERPFQHNRTLLVKFYFSQWIGGGIFLAFCATISTFDLTPLFTGFNVFAMTRLGLQPTILIAMLVYFLTGFLLMSQAKLQAINDSWLHRGMSKSKRIDKIWHRSS
;
A
#
# COMPACT_ATOMS: atom_id res chain seq x y z
N MET A 1 -22.00 -22.19 -27.17
CA MET A 1 -20.59 -21.76 -27.02
C MET A 1 -20.09 -22.25 -25.67
N ARG A 2 -19.18 -23.22 -25.63
CA ARG A 2 -18.54 -23.68 -24.38
C ARG A 2 -17.42 -22.70 -24.04
N GLU A 3 -17.53 -22.00 -22.91
CA GLU A 3 -16.40 -21.29 -22.33
C GLU A 3 -15.29 -22.30 -22.03
N ARG A 4 -14.12 -22.10 -22.64
CA ARG A 4 -12.93 -22.87 -22.29
C ARG A 4 -12.45 -22.37 -20.92
N PRO A 5 -12.20 -23.26 -19.95
CA PRO A 5 -11.60 -22.85 -18.69
C PRO A 5 -10.22 -22.24 -18.97
N LEU A 6 -9.97 -21.04 -18.43
CA LEU A 6 -8.71 -20.28 -18.54
C LEU A 6 -7.51 -20.95 -17.85
N SER A 7 -7.64 -22.19 -17.39
CA SER A 7 -6.52 -23.00 -16.93
C SER A 7 -5.93 -23.78 -18.11
N GLN A 8 -4.69 -23.44 -18.48
CA GLN A 8 -3.79 -24.21 -19.36
C GLN A 8 -3.72 -23.83 -20.85
N ASN A 9 -3.85 -22.55 -21.21
CA ASN A 9 -2.99 -22.08 -22.30
C ASN A 9 -1.58 -21.97 -21.73
N ILE A 10 -0.75 -23.00 -21.95
CA ILE A 10 0.69 -22.95 -21.72
C ILE A 10 1.22 -21.87 -22.67
N ILE A 11 1.34 -20.65 -22.15
CA ILE A 11 1.89 -19.51 -22.89
C ILE A 11 3.31 -19.89 -23.26
N LYS A 12 3.62 -19.92 -24.56
CA LYS A 12 5.00 -20.14 -25.01
C LYS A 12 5.86 -18.99 -24.46
N PRO A 13 7.06 -19.26 -23.94
CA PRO A 13 7.92 -18.21 -23.37
C PRO A 13 8.28 -17.09 -24.37
N ASP A 14 8.09 -17.33 -25.66
CA ASP A 14 8.30 -16.35 -26.74
C ASP A 14 7.02 -15.60 -27.20
N ASP A 15 5.90 -15.74 -26.51
CA ASP A 15 4.65 -15.04 -26.87
C ASP A 15 4.85 -13.51 -26.77
N PRO A 16 4.58 -12.73 -27.83
CA PRO A 16 4.72 -11.27 -27.81
C PRO A 16 3.90 -10.60 -26.71
N ILE A 17 2.81 -11.23 -26.23
CA ILE A 17 1.99 -10.74 -25.12
C ILE A 17 2.83 -10.56 -23.84
N LEU A 18 3.79 -11.45 -23.59
CA LEU A 18 4.61 -11.44 -22.37
C LEU A 18 5.53 -10.22 -22.27
N GLN A 19 5.80 -9.52 -23.38
CA GLN A 19 6.63 -8.31 -23.39
C GLN A 19 5.91 -7.08 -22.81
N TYR A 20 4.57 -7.08 -22.84
CA TYR A 20 3.76 -5.95 -22.40
C TYR A 20 3.08 -6.20 -21.05
N VAL A 21 2.77 -7.46 -20.74
CA VAL A 21 2.16 -7.85 -19.47
C VAL A 21 3.18 -7.79 -18.34
N THR A 22 2.79 -7.19 -17.22
CA THR A 22 3.64 -7.10 -16.02
C THR A 22 3.95 -8.50 -15.48
N ASN A 23 5.21 -8.74 -15.12
CA ASN A 23 5.63 -10.02 -14.53
C ASN A 23 4.75 -10.35 -13.31
N ARG A 24 4.20 -11.57 -13.27
CA ARG A 24 3.35 -12.07 -12.18
C ARG A 24 4.02 -11.94 -10.82
N TRP A 25 5.34 -12.16 -10.73
CA TRP A 25 6.08 -12.05 -9.48
C TRP A 25 6.17 -10.60 -8.99
N SER A 26 6.44 -9.67 -9.91
CA SER A 26 6.45 -8.24 -9.61
C SER A 26 5.08 -7.77 -9.10
N ARG A 27 3.99 -8.19 -9.75
CA ARG A 27 2.61 -7.82 -9.37
C ARG A 27 2.13 -8.45 -8.06
N ARG A 28 2.54 -9.69 -7.75
CA ARG A 28 2.06 -10.43 -6.56
C ARG A 28 2.90 -10.25 -5.31
N VAL A 29 4.18 -9.91 -5.46
CA VAL A 29 5.12 -9.90 -4.32
C VAL A 29 5.80 -8.55 -4.19
N VAL A 30 6.55 -8.13 -5.20
CA VAL A 30 7.38 -6.91 -5.12
C VAL A 30 6.52 -5.68 -4.92
N GLN A 31 5.51 -5.49 -5.76
CA GLN A 31 4.68 -4.30 -5.75
C GLN A 31 3.84 -4.20 -4.46
N PRO A 32 3.16 -5.25 -3.99
CA PRO A 32 2.53 -5.25 -2.67
C PRO A 32 3.52 -4.88 -1.55
N MET A 33 4.69 -5.51 -1.51
CA MET A 33 5.70 -5.22 -0.46
C MET A 33 6.19 -3.77 -0.51
N LEU A 34 6.44 -3.22 -1.69
CA LEU A 34 6.84 -1.82 -1.85
C LEU A 34 5.73 -0.87 -1.40
N ILE A 35 4.47 -1.14 -1.74
CA ILE A 35 3.32 -0.33 -1.30
C ILE A 35 3.16 -0.43 0.22
N THR A 36 3.29 -1.64 0.79
CA THR A 36 3.23 -1.84 2.25
C THR A 36 4.30 -1.02 2.95
N LEU A 37 5.55 -1.10 2.49
CA LEU A 37 6.65 -0.33 3.09
C LEU A 37 6.47 1.19 2.92
N LEU A 38 6.01 1.64 1.76
CA LEU A 38 5.71 3.06 1.50
C LEU A 38 4.66 3.60 2.48
N ILE A 39 3.55 2.89 2.66
CA ILE A 39 2.46 3.35 3.54
C ILE A 39 2.87 3.20 4.99
N THR A 40 3.44 2.07 5.39
CA THR A 40 3.88 1.84 6.77
C THR A 40 4.89 2.91 7.21
N SER A 41 5.85 3.25 6.35
CA SER A 41 6.83 4.31 6.66
C SER A 41 6.17 5.68 6.82
N LEU A 42 5.19 6.02 5.98
CA LEU A 42 4.42 7.26 6.12
C LEU A 42 3.72 7.37 7.49
N TYR A 43 3.01 6.31 7.89
CA TYR A 43 2.24 6.29 9.14
C TYR A 43 3.11 6.02 10.37
N ALA A 44 4.29 5.42 10.22
CA ALA A 44 5.26 5.25 11.30
C ALA A 44 5.73 6.62 11.85
N ALA A 45 5.82 7.65 11.01
CA ALA A 45 6.13 9.00 11.47
C ALA A 45 5.02 9.60 12.34
N ILE A 46 3.75 9.37 11.97
CA ILE A 46 2.59 9.80 12.77
C ILE A 46 2.58 9.11 14.14
N VAL A 47 2.74 7.80 14.13
CA VAL A 47 2.86 6.98 15.34
C VAL A 47 4.00 7.47 16.23
N THR A 48 5.14 7.82 15.62
CA THR A 48 6.28 8.36 16.34
C THR A 48 5.93 9.70 17.01
N LEU A 49 5.22 10.60 16.33
CA LEU A 49 4.75 11.84 16.96
C LEU A 49 3.80 11.58 18.13
N PHE A 50 2.87 10.63 18.00
CA PHE A 50 2.01 10.25 19.13
C PHE A 50 2.81 9.67 20.30
N SER A 51 3.86 8.89 20.03
CA SER A 51 4.75 8.39 21.07
C SER A 51 5.46 9.52 21.83
N LEU A 52 5.80 10.63 21.17
CA LEU A 52 6.38 11.81 21.79
C LEU A 52 5.36 12.58 22.65
N ILE A 53 4.12 12.68 22.17
CA ILE A 53 3.04 13.43 22.86
C ILE A 53 2.55 12.69 24.11
N PHE A 54 2.26 11.39 23.97
CA PHE A 54 1.66 10.59 25.05
C PHE A 54 2.69 9.87 25.93
N SER A 55 3.96 9.80 25.51
CA SER A 55 5.06 9.19 26.27
C SER A 55 4.81 7.73 26.70
N GLU A 56 4.03 6.98 25.92
CA GLU A 56 3.76 5.56 26.19
C GLU A 56 4.64 4.65 25.31
N PRO A 57 5.29 3.62 25.87
CA PRO A 57 6.16 2.72 25.10
C PRO A 57 5.38 1.84 24.11
N ALA A 58 4.07 1.65 24.35
CA ALA A 58 3.18 0.85 23.52
C ALA A 58 3.12 1.33 22.05
N TRP A 59 3.31 2.62 21.82
CA TRP A 59 3.33 3.22 20.47
C TRP A 59 4.42 2.65 19.58
N LEU A 60 5.51 2.12 20.13
CA LEU A 60 6.62 1.56 19.35
C LEU A 60 6.23 0.31 18.55
N TYR A 61 5.18 -0.40 18.97
CA TYR A 61 4.69 -1.61 18.30
C TYR A 61 3.67 -1.33 17.19
N MET A 62 3.06 -0.13 17.18
CA MET A 62 2.04 0.26 16.20
C MET A 62 2.52 0.25 14.74
N PRO A 63 3.78 0.59 14.38
CA PRO A 63 4.22 0.52 12.99
C PRO A 63 4.23 -0.92 12.45
N ILE A 64 4.56 -1.90 13.30
CA ILE A 64 4.53 -3.32 12.93
C ILE A 64 3.09 -3.76 12.67
N PHE A 65 2.16 -3.35 13.52
CA PHE A 65 0.75 -3.67 13.33
C PHE A 65 0.17 -2.98 12.09
N CYS A 66 0.56 -1.72 11.84
CA CYS A 66 0.24 -0.99 10.62
C CYS A 66 0.72 -1.73 9.36
N PHE A 67 1.92 -2.31 9.39
CA PHE A 67 2.43 -3.13 8.29
C PHE A 67 1.47 -4.27 7.92
N PHE A 68 0.95 -5.00 8.91
CA PHE A 68 0.03 -6.11 8.67
C PHE A 68 -1.34 -5.64 8.17
N VAL A 69 -1.90 -4.58 8.74
CA VAL A 69 -3.18 -4.01 8.29
C VAL A 69 -3.09 -3.51 6.85
N VAL A 70 -1.98 -2.85 6.49
CA VAL A 70 -1.75 -2.39 5.12
C VAL A 70 -1.56 -3.57 4.17
N LEU A 71 -0.79 -4.58 4.56
CA LEU A 71 -0.58 -5.78 3.74
C LEU A 71 -1.90 -6.52 3.50
N GLU A 72 -2.72 -6.68 4.54
CA GLU A 72 -4.06 -7.27 4.44
C GLU A 72 -4.93 -6.50 3.46
N GLY A 73 -5.03 -5.17 3.60
CA GLY A 73 -5.82 -4.32 2.70
C GLY A 73 -5.37 -4.41 1.24
N ILE A 74 -4.06 -4.55 0.97
CA ILE A 74 -3.55 -4.76 -0.39
C ILE A 74 -3.96 -6.13 -0.93
N LEU A 75 -3.75 -7.18 -0.15
CA LEU A 75 -4.04 -8.56 -0.56
C LEU A 75 -5.52 -8.77 -0.85
N THR A 76 -6.39 -8.24 0.00
CA THR A 76 -7.84 -8.33 -0.21
C THR A 76 -8.32 -7.48 -1.36
N THR A 77 -7.68 -6.32 -1.61
CA THR A 77 -7.96 -5.52 -2.82
C THR A 77 -7.63 -6.30 -4.08
N LEU A 78 -6.43 -6.90 -4.15
CA LEU A 78 -6.04 -7.72 -5.30
C LEU A 78 -6.93 -8.95 -5.45
N TRP A 79 -7.39 -9.53 -4.33
CA TRP A 79 -8.32 -10.65 -4.31
C TRP A 79 -9.67 -10.24 -4.94
N LEU A 80 -10.31 -9.18 -4.42
CA LEU A 80 -11.60 -8.68 -4.90
C LEU A 80 -11.59 -8.24 -6.37
N GLU A 81 -10.45 -7.79 -6.89
CA GLU A 81 -10.31 -7.42 -8.31
C GLU A 81 -10.31 -8.62 -9.26
N HIS A 82 -10.16 -9.86 -8.76
CA HIS A 82 -10.22 -11.05 -9.60
C HIS A 82 -11.61 -11.21 -10.24
N PRO A 83 -11.67 -11.62 -11.53
CA PRO A 83 -12.93 -11.69 -12.27
C PRO A 83 -13.96 -12.62 -11.65
N ASN A 84 -13.52 -13.70 -10.98
CA ASN A 84 -14.40 -14.66 -10.32
C ASN A 84 -15.09 -14.11 -9.06
N GLN A 85 -14.66 -12.97 -8.54
CA GLN A 85 -15.13 -12.41 -7.28
C GLN A 85 -15.95 -11.13 -7.43
N ARG A 86 -16.13 -10.67 -8.68
CA ARG A 86 -16.95 -9.49 -9.01
C ARG A 86 -18.42 -9.61 -8.60
N VAL A 87 -18.89 -10.82 -8.28
CA VAL A 87 -20.24 -11.10 -7.79
C VAL A 87 -20.38 -10.79 -6.30
N THR A 88 -19.27 -10.68 -5.57
CA THR A 88 -19.27 -10.34 -4.14
C THR A 88 -19.59 -8.86 -3.97
N ASP A 89 -20.46 -8.53 -3.02
CA ASP A 89 -20.69 -7.13 -2.66
C ASP A 89 -19.43 -6.56 -2.00
N ASN A 90 -18.68 -5.79 -2.80
CA ASN A 90 -17.45 -5.14 -2.38
C ASN A 90 -17.67 -4.24 -1.15
N LEU A 91 -18.84 -3.60 -1.03
CA LEU A 91 -19.11 -2.68 0.08
C LEU A 91 -19.28 -3.45 1.39
N ALA A 92 -20.06 -4.54 1.36
CA ALA A 92 -20.27 -5.39 2.53
C ALA A 92 -18.95 -6.02 3.02
N TYR A 93 -18.12 -6.50 2.10
CA TYR A 93 -16.81 -7.07 2.45
C TYR A 93 -15.87 -6.03 3.08
N ARG A 94 -15.82 -4.81 2.54
CA ARG A 94 -15.03 -3.71 3.13
C ARG A 94 -15.55 -3.26 4.49
N GLY A 95 -16.87 -3.30 4.69
CA GLY A 95 -17.47 -3.08 6.00
C GLY A 95 -17.03 -4.14 7.02
N ALA A 96 -16.98 -5.41 6.61
CA ALA A 96 -16.51 -6.50 7.45
C ALA A 96 -15.02 -6.36 7.80
N GLU A 97 -14.16 -6.00 6.84
CA GLU A 97 -12.74 -5.68 7.11
C GLU A 97 -12.58 -4.60 8.16
N LEU A 98 -13.34 -3.50 8.08
CA LEU A 98 -13.29 -2.43 9.07
C LEU A 98 -13.66 -2.92 10.47
N ILE A 99 -14.70 -3.75 10.59
CA ILE A 99 -15.08 -4.35 11.88
C ILE A 99 -13.93 -5.22 12.42
N VAL A 100 -13.30 -6.03 11.58
CA VAL A 100 -12.13 -6.85 11.97
C VAL A 100 -10.98 -5.97 12.41
N ILE A 101 -10.66 -4.89 11.68
CA ILE A 101 -9.60 -3.94 12.05
C ILE A 101 -9.90 -3.33 13.42
N ILE A 102 -11.14 -2.89 13.68
CA ILE A 102 -11.53 -2.33 14.99
C ILE A 102 -11.32 -3.35 16.12
N LEU A 103 -11.82 -4.58 15.95
CA LEU A 103 -11.73 -5.63 16.97
C LEU A 103 -10.29 -6.05 17.23
N VAL A 104 -9.52 -6.32 16.18
CA VAL A 104 -8.11 -6.75 16.30
C VAL A 104 -7.26 -5.62 16.88
N THR A 105 -7.51 -4.37 16.48
CA THR A 105 -6.83 -3.20 17.08
C THR A 105 -7.11 -3.14 18.57
N ARG A 106 -8.35 -3.36 19.00
CA ARG A 106 -8.70 -3.33 20.43
C ARG A 106 -8.00 -4.44 21.22
N LEU A 107 -7.99 -5.65 20.70
CA LEU A 107 -7.27 -6.78 21.30
C LEU A 107 -5.77 -6.51 21.37
N PHE A 108 -5.21 -5.92 20.32
CA PHE A 108 -3.80 -5.55 20.26
C PHE A 108 -3.44 -4.47 21.30
N THR A 109 -4.26 -3.44 21.46
CA THR A 109 -4.01 -2.38 22.45
C THR A 109 -4.11 -2.89 23.88
N TRP A 110 -5.07 -3.76 24.19
CA TRP A 110 -5.14 -4.41 25.51
C TRP A 110 -3.93 -5.29 25.78
N SER A 111 -3.48 -6.06 24.77
CA SER A 111 -2.33 -6.95 24.92
C SER A 111 -1.03 -6.20 25.20
N ILE A 112 -0.83 -5.03 24.60
CA ILE A 112 0.42 -4.26 24.77
C ILE A 112 0.34 -3.37 26.01
N GLY A 113 -0.84 -2.81 26.31
CA GLY A 113 -1.07 -2.01 27.51
C GLY A 113 -1.18 -2.85 28.79
N ASN A 114 -1.19 -4.19 28.68
CA ASN A 114 -1.51 -5.13 29.77
C ASN A 114 -2.79 -4.73 30.53
N SER A 115 -3.79 -4.25 29.78
CA SER A 115 -5.01 -3.63 30.28
C SER A 115 -6.23 -4.44 29.87
N PHE A 116 -6.13 -5.77 29.99
CA PHE A 116 -7.27 -6.63 29.71
C PHE A 116 -8.42 -6.28 30.66
N PRO A 117 -9.63 -6.04 30.12
CA PRO A 117 -10.77 -5.61 30.90
C PRO A 117 -11.23 -6.70 31.87
N ASP A 118 -11.48 -6.30 33.12
CA ASP A 118 -12.23 -7.11 34.07
C ASP A 118 -13.72 -7.18 33.68
N TRP A 119 -14.44 -8.15 34.23
CA TRP A 119 -15.87 -8.35 33.96
C TRP A 119 -16.72 -7.09 34.20
N THR A 120 -16.37 -6.30 35.21
CA THR A 120 -17.03 -5.02 35.53
C THR A 120 -16.85 -3.99 34.41
N LEU A 121 -15.65 -3.89 33.85
CA LEU A 121 -15.32 -2.96 32.78
C LEU A 121 -16.07 -3.30 31.47
N TYR A 122 -16.34 -4.59 31.22
CA TYR A 122 -17.19 -5.01 30.11
C TYR A 122 -18.64 -4.57 30.27
N GLN A 123 -19.19 -4.58 31.50
CA GLN A 123 -20.53 -4.08 31.77
C GLN A 123 -20.61 -2.56 31.57
N ASP A 124 -19.55 -1.85 31.93
CA ASP A 124 -19.44 -0.41 31.70
C ASP A 124 -19.40 -0.08 30.20
N TYR A 125 -18.71 -0.89 29.38
CA TYR A 125 -18.72 -0.73 27.92
C TYR A 125 -20.08 -1.00 27.29
N LEU A 126 -20.85 -1.97 27.80
CA LEU A 126 -22.22 -2.22 27.34
C LEU A 126 -23.16 -1.06 27.69
N SER A 127 -22.96 -0.45 28.85
CA SER A 127 -23.78 0.66 29.35
C SER A 127 -23.41 1.99 28.68
N ASN A 128 -22.12 2.20 28.40
CA ASN A 128 -21.61 3.38 27.73
C ASN A 128 -20.53 2.98 26.69
N PRO A 129 -20.93 2.76 25.42
CA PRO A 129 -20.01 2.30 24.38
C PRO A 129 -18.96 3.35 24.00
N LEU A 130 -19.17 4.63 24.34
CA LEU A 130 -18.18 5.68 24.10
C LEU A 130 -16.92 5.52 24.95
N LEU A 131 -17.01 4.80 26.07
CA LEU A 131 -15.85 4.45 26.90
C LEU A 131 -14.84 3.54 26.18
N LEU A 132 -15.25 2.85 25.10
CA LEU A 132 -14.30 2.12 24.27
C LEU A 132 -13.31 3.05 23.58
N MET A 133 -13.70 4.31 23.31
CA MET A 133 -12.91 5.31 22.59
C MET A 133 -12.09 6.21 23.51
N SER A 134 -12.19 6.07 24.84
CA SER A 134 -11.47 6.94 25.78
C SER A 134 -9.98 6.60 25.91
N ASP A 135 -9.56 5.43 25.41
CA ASP A 135 -8.18 4.98 25.41
C ASP A 135 -7.41 5.63 24.25
N ASN A 136 -6.41 6.46 24.58
CA ASN A 136 -5.62 7.23 23.62
C ASN A 136 -4.91 6.34 22.59
N LEU A 137 -4.31 5.24 23.06
CA LEU A 137 -3.58 4.30 22.20
C LEU A 137 -4.53 3.65 21.20
N PHE A 138 -5.71 3.25 21.66
CA PHE A 138 -6.73 2.66 20.80
C PHE A 138 -7.31 3.67 19.83
N PHE A 139 -7.73 4.85 20.28
CA PHE A 139 -8.40 5.83 19.44
C PHE A 139 -7.48 6.37 18.34
N PHE A 140 -6.30 6.89 18.71
CA PHE A 140 -5.36 7.46 17.73
C PHE A 140 -4.67 6.37 16.91
N GLY A 141 -4.43 5.18 17.50
CA GLY A 141 -3.94 4.01 16.79
C GLY A 141 -4.93 3.55 15.72
N LEU A 142 -6.20 3.35 16.08
CA LEU A 142 -7.27 2.98 15.15
C LEU A 142 -7.44 3.99 14.03
N LEU A 143 -7.46 5.29 14.34
CA LEU A 143 -7.53 6.36 13.34
C LEU A 143 -6.38 6.25 12.32
N THR A 144 -5.16 6.06 12.81
CA THR A 144 -3.96 5.89 11.98
C THR A 144 -4.08 4.67 11.08
N LEU A 145 -4.55 3.53 11.62
CA LEU A 145 -4.72 2.28 10.88
C LEU A 145 -5.80 2.37 9.81
N ILE A 146 -6.94 3.00 10.10
CA ILE A 146 -8.02 3.21 9.11
C ILE A 146 -7.50 4.07 7.96
N LEU A 147 -6.78 5.16 8.25
CA LEU A 147 -6.19 6.00 7.21
C LEU A 147 -5.17 5.21 6.37
N ALA A 148 -4.32 4.40 7.01
CA ALA A 148 -3.36 3.54 6.31
C ALA A 148 -4.04 2.48 5.44
N TRP A 149 -5.12 1.87 5.93
CA TRP A 149 -5.92 0.89 5.20
C TRP A 149 -6.61 1.53 3.98
N VAL A 150 -7.29 2.67 4.13
CA VAL A 150 -7.89 3.40 3.00
C VAL A 150 -6.82 3.76 1.96
N ARG A 151 -5.65 4.21 2.43
CA ARG A 151 -4.52 4.54 1.55
C ARG A 151 -4.00 3.31 0.79
N SER A 152 -3.97 2.15 1.44
CA SER A 152 -3.53 0.88 0.84
C SER A 152 -4.44 0.47 -0.31
N ILE A 153 -5.76 0.60 -0.14
CA ILE A 153 -6.74 0.30 -1.19
C ILE A 153 -6.55 1.26 -2.37
N SER A 154 -6.46 2.57 -2.10
CA SER A 154 -6.33 3.59 -3.16
C SER A 154 -5.08 3.40 -4.03
N ILE A 155 -3.92 3.17 -3.40
CA ILE A 155 -2.67 2.94 -4.14
C ILE A 155 -2.73 1.62 -4.90
N THR A 156 -3.28 0.56 -4.30
CA THR A 156 -3.40 -0.76 -4.95
C THR A 156 -4.26 -0.70 -6.20
N ILE A 157 -5.44 -0.05 -6.12
CA ILE A 157 -6.33 0.14 -7.28
C ILE A 157 -5.61 0.92 -8.38
N THR A 158 -4.94 2.03 -8.03
CA THR A 158 -4.18 2.85 -9.00
C THR A 158 -3.17 2.01 -9.76
N PHE A 159 -2.43 1.17 -9.04
CA PHE A 159 -1.39 0.32 -9.60
C PHE A 159 -1.94 -0.89 -10.37
N SER A 160 -3.11 -1.41 -9.99
CA SER A 160 -3.80 -2.44 -10.77
C SER A 160 -4.27 -1.89 -12.11
N GLN A 161 -4.81 -0.66 -12.14
CA GLN A 161 -5.22 0.03 -13.36
C GLN A 161 -4.04 0.46 -14.25
N LEU A 162 -2.88 0.76 -13.66
CA LEU A 162 -1.65 1.02 -14.42
C LEU A 162 -1.16 -0.23 -15.17
N SER A 163 -1.33 -1.41 -14.58
CA SER A 163 -0.89 -2.66 -15.20
C SER A 163 -1.67 -2.97 -16.48
N VAL A 164 -0.97 -3.40 -17.53
CA VAL A 164 -1.61 -3.86 -18.77
C VAL A 164 -2.20 -5.23 -18.50
N ASN A 165 -3.52 -5.37 -18.67
CA ASN A 165 -4.20 -6.62 -18.41
C ASN A 165 -4.03 -7.60 -19.59
N TRP A 166 -4.15 -8.90 -19.34
CA TRP A 166 -3.97 -9.91 -20.38
C TRP A 166 -5.01 -9.78 -21.50
N VAL A 167 -6.25 -9.46 -21.15
CA VAL A 167 -7.34 -9.19 -22.12
C VAL A 167 -7.00 -7.99 -23.00
N GLU A 168 -6.40 -6.96 -22.42
CA GLU A 168 -6.02 -5.74 -23.12
C GLU A 168 -4.87 -5.97 -24.10
N ALA A 169 -3.82 -6.66 -23.65
CA ALA A 169 -2.71 -7.05 -24.52
C ALA A 169 -3.19 -7.91 -25.69
N ASN A 170 -4.07 -8.88 -25.44
CA ASN A 170 -4.59 -9.77 -26.47
C ASN A 170 -5.47 -9.04 -27.50
N PHE A 171 -6.23 -8.02 -27.07
CA PHE A 171 -7.01 -7.18 -27.97
C PHE A 171 -6.14 -6.33 -28.91
N TYR A 172 -5.14 -5.63 -28.36
CA TYR A 172 -4.29 -4.72 -29.15
C TYR A 172 -3.22 -5.42 -29.99
N LEU A 173 -2.93 -6.69 -29.74
CA LEU A 173 -2.02 -7.48 -30.57
C LEU A 173 -2.72 -8.11 -31.79
N LYS A 174 -4.05 -8.23 -31.80
CA LYS A 174 -4.80 -8.68 -32.98
C LYS A 174 -4.64 -7.69 -34.14
N PRO A 175 -4.58 -8.15 -35.41
CA PRO A 175 -4.66 -7.27 -36.58
C PRO A 175 -5.93 -6.41 -36.54
N GLN A 176 -5.86 -5.17 -37.02
CA GLN A 176 -6.99 -4.22 -36.94
C GLN A 176 -8.29 -4.77 -37.56
N ARG A 177 -8.18 -5.63 -38.59
CA ARG A 177 -9.33 -6.27 -39.27
C ARG A 177 -10.06 -7.32 -38.42
N GLU A 178 -9.42 -7.84 -37.38
CA GLU A 178 -9.95 -8.89 -36.49
C GLU A 178 -10.39 -8.34 -35.13
N ARG A 179 -10.28 -7.02 -34.93
CA ARG A 179 -10.72 -6.36 -33.70
C ARG A 179 -12.21 -6.08 -33.78
N ASN A 180 -12.96 -6.68 -32.87
CA ASN A 180 -14.36 -6.32 -32.66
C ASN A 180 -14.42 -5.11 -31.73
N GLU A 181 -14.96 -3.98 -32.20
CA GLU A 181 -15.07 -2.76 -31.37
C GLU A 181 -15.95 -2.97 -30.13
N ASP A 182 -16.91 -3.90 -30.20
CA ASP A 182 -17.78 -4.26 -29.07
C ASP A 182 -17.04 -4.98 -27.93
N GLU A 183 -15.86 -5.55 -28.22
CA GLU A 183 -15.00 -6.24 -27.23
C GLU A 183 -13.88 -5.35 -26.69
N ARG A 184 -13.91 -4.05 -26.98
CA ARG A 184 -12.81 -3.14 -26.63
C ARG A 184 -12.65 -3.05 -25.11
N PRO A 185 -11.45 -3.34 -24.57
CA PRO A 185 -11.17 -3.21 -23.15
C PRO A 185 -11.23 -1.75 -22.72
N PHE A 186 -11.68 -1.52 -21.47
CA PHE A 186 -11.76 -0.17 -20.91
C PHE A 186 -10.38 0.50 -20.86
N GLN A 187 -10.22 1.63 -21.56
CA GLN A 187 -8.97 2.37 -21.60
C GLN A 187 -8.82 3.27 -20.37
N HIS A 188 -7.75 3.07 -19.63
CA HIS A 188 -7.38 3.96 -18.52
C HIS A 188 -6.36 4.98 -19.02
N ASN A 189 -6.52 6.26 -18.65
CA ASN A 189 -5.49 7.26 -18.91
C ASN A 189 -4.31 7.05 -17.94
N ARG A 190 -3.40 6.15 -18.28
CA ARG A 190 -2.27 5.75 -17.42
C ARG A 190 -1.32 6.92 -17.11
N THR A 191 -1.18 7.87 -18.03
CA THR A 191 -0.41 9.11 -17.78
C THR A 191 -1.01 9.92 -16.63
N LEU A 192 -2.34 9.98 -16.55
CA LEU A 192 -3.04 10.63 -15.44
C LEU A 192 -2.85 9.86 -14.14
N LEU A 193 -2.95 8.52 -14.16
CA LEU A 193 -2.70 7.67 -12.99
C LEU A 193 -1.27 7.83 -12.43
N VAL A 194 -0.25 7.90 -13.31
CA VAL A 194 1.14 8.18 -12.88
C VAL A 194 1.25 9.56 -12.22
N LYS A 195 0.62 10.59 -12.79
CA LYS A 195 0.61 11.94 -12.20
C LYS A 195 -0.12 11.97 -10.85
N PHE A 196 -1.23 11.25 -10.75
CA PHE A 196 -2.01 11.12 -9.52
C PHE A 196 -1.17 10.47 -8.41
N TYR A 197 -0.54 9.33 -8.70
CA TYR A 197 0.38 8.67 -7.78
C TYR A 197 1.55 9.59 -7.38
N PHE A 198 2.17 10.27 -8.35
CA PHE A 198 3.27 11.20 -8.09
C PHE A 198 2.87 12.34 -7.15
N SER A 199 1.73 12.99 -7.41
CA SER A 199 1.20 14.05 -6.55
C SER A 199 0.96 13.55 -5.13
N GLN A 200 0.33 12.38 -5.01
CA GLN A 200 0.09 11.72 -3.74
C GLN A 200 1.37 11.36 -2.98
N TRP A 201 2.39 10.88 -3.68
CA TRP A 201 3.69 10.52 -3.12
C TRP A 201 4.47 11.75 -2.64
N ILE A 202 4.51 12.82 -3.44
CA ILE A 202 5.13 14.09 -3.03
C ILE A 202 4.39 14.70 -1.83
N GLY A 203 3.05 14.67 -1.82
CA GLY A 203 2.25 15.13 -0.69
C GLY A 203 2.59 14.40 0.61
N GLY A 204 2.74 13.06 0.56
CA GLY A 204 3.19 12.30 1.74
C GLY A 204 4.64 12.59 2.14
N GLY A 205 5.52 12.90 1.18
CA GLY A 205 6.90 13.32 1.46
C GLY A 205 6.97 14.69 2.16
N ILE A 206 6.15 15.65 1.73
CA ILE A 206 6.00 16.95 2.40
C ILE A 206 5.47 16.76 3.81
N PHE A 207 4.46 15.90 3.99
CA PHE A 207 3.92 15.56 5.29
C PHE A 207 4.99 14.93 6.20
N LEU A 208 5.81 14.01 5.71
CA LEU A 208 6.93 13.44 6.48
C LEU A 208 7.95 14.50 6.88
N ALA A 209 8.28 15.43 5.99
CA ALA A 209 9.19 16.54 6.31
C ALA A 209 8.61 17.44 7.42
N PHE A 210 7.28 17.65 7.41
CA PHE A 210 6.58 18.34 8.49
C PHE A 210 6.66 17.57 9.82
N CYS A 211 6.40 16.26 9.82
CA CYS A 211 6.55 15.42 11.01
C CYS A 211 7.99 15.45 11.55
N ALA A 212 8.98 15.37 10.66
CA ALA A 212 10.38 15.48 11.03
C ALA A 212 10.68 16.82 11.70
N THR A 213 10.16 17.92 11.15
CA THR A 213 10.33 19.26 11.70
C THR A 213 9.69 19.39 13.09
N ILE A 214 8.49 18.82 13.29
CA ILE A 214 7.86 18.77 14.62
C ILE A 214 8.73 17.97 15.60
N SER A 215 9.24 16.81 15.18
CA SER A 215 10.05 15.96 16.04
C SER A 215 11.38 16.57 16.46
N THR A 216 11.91 17.54 15.69
CA THR A 216 13.16 18.25 16.02
C THR A 216 13.01 19.33 17.07
N PHE A 217 11.79 19.79 17.35
CA PHE A 217 11.56 20.72 18.47
C PHE A 217 11.66 19.94 19.79
N ASP A 218 12.84 20.01 20.39
CA ASP A 218 13.22 19.27 21.59
C ASP A 218 12.30 19.65 22.78
N LEU A 219 11.53 18.68 23.28
CA LEU A 219 10.81 18.75 24.57
C LEU A 219 11.53 17.93 25.66
N THR A 220 12.72 17.37 25.41
CA THR A 220 13.23 16.24 26.21
C THR A 220 14.76 16.19 26.43
N PRO A 221 15.47 17.28 26.79
CA PRO A 221 16.88 17.17 27.16
C PRO A 221 17.12 16.60 28.59
N LEU A 222 16.23 15.75 29.14
CA LEU A 222 16.31 15.32 30.56
C LEU A 222 16.62 13.85 30.85
N PHE A 223 16.56 12.90 29.89
CA PHE A 223 16.74 11.48 30.24
C PHE A 223 17.62 10.71 29.24
N THR A 224 18.94 10.81 29.47
CA THR A 224 20.04 9.89 29.12
C THR A 224 19.64 8.43 28.82
N GLY A 225 20.21 7.65 27.90
CA GLY A 225 21.34 7.75 26.96
C GLY A 225 21.69 6.34 26.43
N PHE A 226 22.16 6.22 25.19
CA PHE A 226 23.29 5.41 24.66
C PHE A 226 23.17 5.07 23.15
N ASN A 227 24.00 5.79 22.39
CA ASN A 227 24.96 5.35 21.36
C ASN A 227 24.57 4.64 20.03
N VAL A 228 24.57 5.50 18.98
CA VAL A 228 24.71 5.49 17.50
C VAL A 228 24.56 6.98 17.06
N PHE A 229 23.63 7.72 17.70
CA PHE A 229 23.74 8.97 18.51
C PHE A 229 24.71 10.14 18.21
N ALA A 230 25.34 10.27 17.03
CA ALA A 230 26.05 11.52 16.66
C ALA A 230 25.49 12.23 15.41
N MET A 231 24.42 11.71 14.80
CA MET A 231 23.54 12.45 13.86
C MET A 231 22.43 13.23 14.58
N THR A 232 22.57 13.38 15.90
CA THR A 232 21.71 14.13 16.82
C THR A 232 22.00 15.64 16.84
N ARG A 233 22.99 16.14 16.07
CA ARG A 233 23.20 17.59 15.91
C ARG A 233 22.06 18.30 15.16
N LEU A 234 21.08 17.56 14.63
CA LEU A 234 19.87 18.06 13.99
C LEU A 234 18.58 17.83 14.81
N GLY A 235 18.66 17.22 16.01
CA GLY A 235 17.48 16.96 16.86
C GLY A 235 16.50 15.92 16.31
N LEU A 236 16.82 15.20 15.23
CA LEU A 236 15.86 14.40 14.47
C LEU A 236 15.79 12.96 15.01
N GLN A 237 14.57 12.48 15.27
CA GLN A 237 14.36 11.15 15.84
C GLN A 237 14.75 10.04 14.82
N PRO A 238 15.56 9.01 15.21
CA PRO A 238 16.05 8.00 14.27
C PRO A 238 14.95 7.24 13.52
N THR A 239 13.81 7.01 14.15
CA THR A 239 12.65 6.34 13.57
C THR A 239 12.07 7.11 12.39
N ILE A 240 11.96 8.44 12.49
CA ILE A 240 11.45 9.31 11.42
C ILE A 240 12.45 9.37 10.27
N LEU A 241 13.75 9.39 10.54
CA LEU A 241 14.78 9.35 9.51
C LEU A 241 14.71 8.05 8.70
N ILE A 242 14.61 6.90 9.37
CA ILE A 242 14.45 5.60 8.72
C ILE A 242 13.15 5.58 7.90
N ALA A 243 12.05 6.07 8.47
CA ALA A 243 10.77 6.17 7.78
C ALA A 243 10.89 7.02 6.50
N MET A 244 11.52 8.19 6.56
CA MET A 244 11.75 9.03 5.38
C MET A 244 12.57 8.29 4.31
N LEU A 245 13.66 7.65 4.70
CA LEU A 245 14.52 6.91 3.77
C LEU A 245 13.74 5.79 3.06
N VAL A 246 13.02 4.98 3.83
CA VAL A 246 12.20 3.88 3.29
C VAL A 246 11.08 4.43 2.40
N TYR A 247 10.42 5.50 2.81
CA TYR A 247 9.34 6.14 2.04
C TYR A 247 9.82 6.65 0.68
N PHE A 248 10.93 7.37 0.64
CA PHE A 248 11.45 7.89 -0.63
C PHE A 248 11.99 6.76 -1.51
N LEU A 249 12.75 5.81 -0.95
CA LEU A 249 13.32 4.71 -1.73
C LEU A 249 12.21 3.86 -2.37
N THR A 250 11.21 3.44 -1.59
CA THR A 250 10.09 2.65 -2.09
C THR A 250 9.24 3.44 -3.08
N GLY A 251 9.05 4.74 -2.83
CA GLY A 251 8.34 5.64 -3.75
C GLY A 251 9.04 5.81 -5.09
N PHE A 252 10.37 5.94 -5.12
CA PHE A 252 11.14 5.99 -6.36
C PHE A 252 11.03 4.67 -7.14
N LEU A 253 11.14 3.53 -6.46
CA LEU A 253 10.99 2.21 -7.07
C LEU A 253 9.60 2.03 -7.69
N LEU A 254 8.55 2.39 -6.95
CA LEU A 254 7.17 2.36 -7.43
C LEU A 254 6.92 3.34 -8.58
N MET A 255 7.48 4.55 -8.54
CA MET A 255 7.39 5.52 -9.62
C MET A 255 8.08 5.01 -10.90
N SER A 256 9.23 4.35 -10.75
CA SER A 256 9.94 3.70 -11.86
C SER A 256 9.07 2.62 -12.51
N GLN A 257 8.44 1.76 -11.70
CA GLN A 257 7.49 0.75 -12.16
C GLN A 257 6.27 1.36 -12.87
N ALA A 258 5.69 2.42 -12.30
CA ALA A 258 4.53 3.12 -12.86
C ALA A 258 4.84 3.73 -14.24
N LYS A 259 6.00 4.39 -14.38
CA LYS A 259 6.45 4.95 -15.67
C LYS A 259 6.70 3.86 -16.70
N LEU A 260 7.34 2.76 -16.31
CA LEU A 260 7.58 1.63 -17.21
C LEU A 260 6.25 1.05 -17.74
N GLN A 261 5.25 0.90 -16.87
CA GLN A 261 3.92 0.40 -17.28
C GLN A 261 3.22 1.36 -18.23
N ALA A 262 3.28 2.67 -17.99
CA ALA A 262 2.71 3.67 -18.90
C ALA A 262 3.41 3.69 -20.28
N ILE A 263 4.73 3.50 -20.32
CA ILE A 263 5.48 3.39 -21.57
C ILE A 263 5.09 2.10 -22.31
N ASN A 264 5.02 0.97 -21.62
CA ASN A 264 4.62 -0.31 -22.22
C ASN A 264 3.24 -0.21 -22.86
N ASP A 265 2.30 0.46 -22.20
CA ASP A 265 0.98 0.71 -22.73
C ASP A 265 1.02 1.56 -24.01
N SER A 266 1.80 2.63 -24.01
CA SER A 266 1.97 3.48 -25.20
C SER A 266 2.58 2.72 -26.38
N TRP A 267 3.48 1.76 -26.11
CA TRP A 267 4.09 0.91 -27.13
C TRP A 267 3.11 -0.12 -27.67
N LEU A 268 2.29 -0.71 -26.80
CA LEU A 268 1.22 -1.63 -27.18
C LEU A 268 0.22 -0.95 -28.12
N HIS A 269 -0.25 0.25 -27.76
CA HIS A 269 -1.18 1.02 -28.59
C HIS A 269 -0.59 1.43 -29.94
N ARG A 270 0.74 1.65 -30.01
CA ARG A 270 1.45 2.01 -31.24
C ARG A 270 1.92 0.80 -32.06
N GLY A 271 1.68 -0.44 -31.58
CA GLY A 271 2.13 -1.66 -32.26
C GLY A 271 3.65 -1.80 -32.36
N MET A 272 4.42 -1.12 -31.50
CA MET A 272 5.89 -1.14 -31.55
C MET A 272 6.43 -2.36 -30.80
N SER A 273 7.22 -3.22 -31.47
CA SER A 273 7.87 -4.37 -30.85
C SER A 273 8.96 -3.94 -29.87
N LYS A 274 8.96 -4.49 -28.64
CA LYS A 274 10.02 -4.24 -27.67
C LYS A 274 11.35 -4.87 -28.10
N SER A 275 12.43 -4.10 -27.98
CA SER A 275 13.79 -4.65 -28.06
C SER A 275 14.03 -5.58 -26.86
N LYS A 276 14.28 -6.88 -27.10
CA LYS A 276 14.57 -7.91 -26.08
C LYS A 276 15.72 -7.52 -25.12
N ARG A 277 16.56 -6.55 -25.49
CA ARG A 277 17.70 -6.09 -24.67
C ARG A 277 17.28 -5.18 -23.51
N ILE A 278 16.20 -4.40 -23.67
CA ILE A 278 15.75 -3.43 -22.65
C ILE A 278 15.08 -4.17 -21.47
N ASP A 279 14.17 -5.11 -21.73
CA ASP A 279 13.53 -5.90 -20.66
C ASP A 279 14.53 -6.72 -19.85
N LYS A 280 15.58 -7.25 -20.50
CA LYS A 280 16.61 -8.07 -19.82
C LYS A 280 17.50 -7.27 -18.87
N ILE A 281 17.70 -5.97 -19.13
CA ILE A 281 18.47 -5.09 -18.24
C ILE A 281 17.64 -4.72 -17.02
N TRP A 282 16.36 -4.39 -17.21
CA TRP A 282 15.45 -4.00 -16.12
C TRP A 282 15.10 -5.15 -15.17
N HIS A 283 14.94 -6.38 -15.67
CA HIS A 283 14.65 -7.55 -14.82
C HIS A 283 15.88 -8.16 -14.13
N ARG A 284 17.09 -7.71 -14.46
CA ARG A 284 18.32 -8.13 -13.78
C ARG A 284 18.75 -7.19 -12.65
N SER A 285 18.21 -5.97 -12.61
CA SER A 285 18.59 -4.94 -11.63
C SER A 285 17.56 -4.71 -10.52
N SER A 286 16.50 -5.53 -10.47
CA SER A 286 15.48 -5.57 -9.41
C SER A 286 15.56 -6.90 -8.69
#